data_AF-A0A2E4P9T1-F1
#
_entry.id   AF-A0A2E4P9T1-F1
#
_cell.length_a   1.000
_cell.length_b   1.000
_cell.length_c   1.000
_cell.angle_alpha   90.00
_cell.angle_beta   90.00
_cell.angle_gamma   90.00
#
_symmetry.space_group_name_H-M   'P 1'
#
loop_
_entity.id
_entity.type
_entity.pdbx_description
1 polymer ?
#
loop_
_entity_poly.entity_id
_entity_poly.type
_entity_poly.pdbx_seq_one_letter_code
_entity_poly.pdbx_strand_id
1 'polypeptide(L)'
;MKEHFKTILEAFENAGIEVNKAEFSITEYSLNTNLSFKFRNLDEFLEFLHLSAPSDDERAETINAVLIEEGIDPDSFFYVNFYSPKVAEL
;
A
#
# COMPACT_ATOMS: atom_id res chain seq x y z
N MET A 1 16.01 6.14 4.22
CA MET A 1 14.95 5.38 3.53
C MET A 1 15.14 3.92 3.89
N LYS A 2 14.12 3.23 4.40
CA LYS A 2 14.22 1.80 4.72
C LYS A 2 14.56 1.03 3.44
N GLU A 3 15.51 0.08 3.49
CA GLU A 3 15.93 -0.69 2.30
C GLU A 3 14.74 -1.38 1.62
N HIS A 4 13.74 -1.78 2.40
CA HIS A 4 12.48 -2.35 1.90
C HIS A 4 11.72 -1.42 0.95
N PHE A 5 11.66 -0.11 1.23
CA PHE A 5 10.94 0.84 0.36
C PHE A 5 11.63 1.03 -0.99
N LYS A 6 12.95 0.92 -1.02
CA LYS A 6 13.71 0.98 -2.27
C LYS A 6 13.28 -0.15 -3.21
N THR A 7 13.16 -1.38 -2.70
CA THR A 7 12.68 -2.53 -3.47
C THR A 7 11.27 -2.32 -4.00
N ILE A 8 10.37 -1.73 -3.20
CA ILE A 8 9.01 -1.41 -3.66
C ILE A 8 9.05 -0.39 -4.80
N LEU A 9 9.80 0.71 -4.63
CA LEU A 9 9.93 1.75 -5.65
C LEU A 9 10.55 1.23 -6.96
N GLU A 10 11.57 0.38 -6.86
CA GLU A 10 12.18 -0.29 -8.02
C GLU A 10 11.15 -1.17 -8.75
N ALA A 11 10.30 -1.90 -8.02
CA ALA A 11 9.24 -2.69 -8.64
C ALA A 11 8.17 -1.83 -9.34
N PHE A 12 7.83 -0.67 -8.79
CA PHE A 12 6.93 0.29 -9.42
C PHE A 12 7.54 0.88 -10.70
N GLU A 13 8.82 1.24 -10.67
CA GLU A 13 9.55 1.72 -11.85
C GLU A 13 9.57 0.66 -12.96
N ASN A 14 9.88 -0.60 -12.61
CA ASN A 14 9.85 -1.71 -13.56
C ASN A 14 8.45 -2.00 -14.12
N ALA A 15 7.40 -1.75 -13.33
CA ALA A 15 6.01 -1.90 -13.75
C ALA A 15 5.46 -0.69 -14.52
N GLY A 16 6.19 0.43 -14.56
CA GLY A 16 5.72 1.68 -15.16
C GLY A 16 4.57 2.34 -14.40
N ILE A 17 4.48 2.13 -13.09
CA ILE A 17 3.40 2.65 -12.24
C ILE A 17 3.91 3.82 -11.40
N GLU A 18 3.19 4.94 -11.41
CA GLU A 18 3.44 6.04 -10.48
C GLU A 18 2.87 5.71 -9.10
N VAL A 19 3.68 5.80 -8.04
CA VAL A 19 3.27 5.45 -6.66
C VAL A 19 1.99 6.17 -6.24
N ASN A 20 1.87 7.45 -6.57
CA ASN A 20 0.71 8.28 -6.21
C ASN A 20 -0.58 7.91 -6.97
N LYS A 21 -0.48 7.16 -8.08
CA LYS A 21 -1.61 6.73 -8.90
C LYS A 21 -1.91 5.24 -8.79
N ALA A 22 -1.05 4.49 -8.09
CA ALA A 22 -1.26 3.08 -7.88
C ALA A 22 -2.51 2.89 -7.02
N GLU A 23 -3.41 2.05 -7.52
CA GLU A 23 -4.48 1.51 -6.69
C GLU A 23 -3.90 0.32 -5.91
N PHE A 24 -4.52 0.00 -4.76
CA PHE A 24 -4.06 -1.11 -3.93
C PHE A 24 -5.19 -1.80 -3.18
N SER A 25 -4.95 -3.06 -2.84
CA SER A 25 -5.82 -3.86 -1.96
C SER A 25 -4.97 -4.48 -0.86
N ILE A 26 -5.56 -4.61 0.34
CA ILE A 26 -4.88 -5.12 1.53
C ILE A 26 -5.40 -6.52 1.85
N THR A 27 -4.50 -7.45 2.12
CA THR A 27 -4.83 -8.86 2.40
C THR A 27 -3.89 -9.46 3.45
N GLU A 28 -4.33 -10.50 4.17
CA GLU A 28 -3.46 -11.23 5.13
C GLU A 28 -2.36 -12.06 4.44
N TYR A 29 -2.50 -12.31 3.14
CA TYR A 29 -1.62 -13.17 2.34
C TYR A 29 -1.17 -12.46 1.05
N SER A 30 -0.02 -12.87 0.50
CA SER A 30 0.47 -12.37 -0.79
C SER A 30 -0.37 -12.91 -1.94
N LEU A 31 -0.71 -12.07 -2.91
CA LEU A 31 -1.28 -12.51 -4.20
C LEU A 31 -0.24 -13.07 -5.17
N ASN A 32 1.00 -13.27 -4.70
CA ASN A 32 2.12 -13.83 -5.46
C ASN A 32 2.41 -13.06 -6.76
N THR A 33 2.25 -11.74 -6.72
CA THR A 33 2.60 -10.81 -7.81
C THR A 33 3.87 -10.04 -7.48
N ASN A 34 4.54 -9.51 -8.51
CA ASN A 34 5.71 -8.63 -8.31
C ASN A 34 5.36 -7.29 -7.64
N LEU A 35 4.07 -7.02 -7.43
CA LEU A 35 3.55 -5.81 -6.79
C LEU A 35 2.85 -6.11 -5.44
N SER A 36 3.09 -7.30 -4.89
CA SER A 36 2.59 -7.70 -3.57
C SER A 36 3.71 -7.56 -2.54
N PHE A 37 3.57 -6.61 -1.62
CA PHE A 37 4.59 -6.32 -0.60
C PHE A 37 4.04 -6.48 0.81
N LYS A 38 4.88 -7.00 1.70
CA LYS A 38 4.56 -7.19 3.11
C LYS A 38 4.92 -5.93 3.90
N PHE A 39 3.96 -5.37 4.62
CA PHE A 39 4.16 -4.30 5.59
C PHE A 39 4.05 -4.88 7.01
N ARG A 40 4.83 -4.35 7.95
CA ARG A 40 4.84 -4.83 9.34
C ARG A 40 3.60 -4.42 10.11
N ASN A 41 3.04 -3.25 9.79
CA ASN A 41 1.84 -2.66 10.40
C ASN A 41 1.38 -1.44 9.58
N LEU A 42 0.29 -0.82 10.01
CA LEU A 42 -0.28 0.37 9.38
C LEU A 42 0.71 1.54 9.34
N ASP A 43 1.46 1.78 10.41
CA ASP A 43 2.42 2.89 10.49
C ASP A 43 3.50 2.80 9.39
N GLU A 44 4.05 1.61 9.15
CA GLU A 44 5.02 1.40 8.06
C GLU A 44 4.41 1.64 6.69
N PHE A 45 3.13 1.31 6.50
CA PHE A 45 2.44 1.55 5.23
C PHE A 45 2.13 3.04 5.01
N LEU A 46 1.68 3.75 6.05
CA LEU A 46 1.47 5.21 5.98
C LEU A 46 2.77 5.96 5.74
N GLU A 47 3.88 5.52 6.36
CA GLU A 47 5.22 6.07 6.10
C GLU A 47 5.61 5.91 4.63
N PHE A 48 5.34 4.74 4.03
CA PHE A 48 5.60 4.48 2.61
C PHE A 48 4.77 5.39 1.69
N LEU A 49 3.50 5.62 2.04
CA LEU A 49 2.62 6.52 1.29
C LEU A 49 2.87 8.01 1.57
N HIS A 50 3.82 8.34 2.44
CA HIS A 50 4.08 9.70 2.90
C HIS A 50 2.86 10.39 3.58
N LEU A 51 1.98 9.61 4.21
CA LEU A 51 0.74 10.07 4.85
C LEU A 51 0.93 10.34 6.36
N SER A 52 2.02 11.03 6.70
CA SER A 52 2.39 11.30 8.10
C SER A 52 2.05 12.73 8.54
N ALA A 53 1.46 13.56 7.68
CA ALA A 53 1.06 14.91 8.04
C ALA A 53 -0.38 14.93 8.57
N PRO A 54 -0.75 15.89 9.44
CA PRO A 54 -2.11 16.03 9.95
C PRO A 54 -3.16 16.33 8.85
N SER A 55 -2.73 16.71 7.64
CA SER A 55 -3.61 16.86 6.49
C SER A 55 -4.01 15.52 5.84
N ASP A 56 -3.32 14.43 6.20
CA ASP A 56 -3.52 13.09 5.64
C ASP A 56 -4.41 12.21 6.52
N ASP A 57 -4.90 12.73 7.65
CA ASP A 57 -5.71 12.00 8.64
C ASP A 57 -6.88 11.24 7.98
N GLU A 58 -7.65 11.88 7.09
CA GLU A 58 -8.80 11.23 6.42
C GLU A 58 -8.38 10.00 5.59
N ARG A 59 -7.23 10.07 4.91
CA ARG A 59 -6.74 8.97 4.08
C ARG A 59 -6.15 7.85 4.96
N ALA A 60 -5.45 8.22 6.03
CA ALA A 60 -4.97 7.26 7.02
C ALA A 60 -6.12 6.52 7.72
N GLU A 61 -7.18 7.24 8.11
CA GLU A 61 -8.41 6.68 8.67
C GLU A 61 -9.11 5.74 7.69
N THR A 62 -9.16 6.10 6.41
CA THR A 62 -9.76 5.25 5.36
C THR A 62 -8.98 3.94 5.21
N ILE A 63 -7.65 3.99 5.20
CA ILE A 63 -6.80 2.78 5.12
C ILE A 63 -6.99 1.90 6.36
N ASN A 64 -7.09 2.52 7.54
CA ASN A 64 -7.38 1.80 8.77
C ASN A 64 -8.76 1.13 8.73
N ALA A 65 -9.78 1.82 8.22
CA ALA A 65 -11.12 1.24 8.05
C ALA A 65 -11.08 0.00 7.14
N VAL A 66 -10.38 0.07 6.00
CA VAL A 66 -10.22 -1.07 5.08
C VAL A 66 -9.56 -2.27 5.77
N LEU A 67 -8.52 -2.05 6.59
CA LEU A 67 -7.90 -3.12 7.38
C LEU A 67 -8.92 -3.80 8.29
N ILE A 68 -9.70 -3.01 9.03
CA ILE A 68 -10.71 -3.52 9.97
C ILE A 68 -11.85 -4.25 9.23
N GLU A 69 -12.30 -3.73 8.08
CA GLU A 69 -13.33 -4.35 7.24
C GLU A 69 -12.90 -5.72 6.71
N GLU A 70 -11.62 -5.86 6.34
CA GLU A 70 -11.03 -7.13 5.91
C GLU A 70 -10.68 -8.07 7.08
N GLY A 71 -10.94 -7.65 8.33
CA GLY A 71 -10.64 -8.43 9.54
C GLY A 71 -9.15 -8.47 9.91
N ILE A 72 -8.36 -7.53 9.38
CA ILE A 72 -6.92 -7.42 9.57
C ILE A 72 -6.62 -6.47 10.74
N ASP A 73 -5.83 -6.95 11.68
CA ASP A 73 -5.35 -6.13 12.79
C ASP A 73 -4.28 -5.12 12.31
N PRO A 74 -4.45 -3.80 12.56
CA PRO A 74 -3.56 -2.76 12.03
C PRO A 74 -2.16 -2.74 12.65
N ASP A 75 -1.98 -3.39 13.81
CA ASP A 75 -0.68 -3.58 14.45
C ASP A 75 0.05 -4.85 13.95
N SER A 76 -0.68 -5.73 13.26
CA SER A 76 -0.16 -6.96 12.66
C SER A 76 0.34 -6.73 11.24
N PHE A 77 1.13 -7.68 10.75
CA PHE A 77 1.61 -7.61 9.38
C PHE A 77 0.48 -7.91 8.38
N PHE A 78 0.56 -7.28 7.21
CA PHE A 78 -0.34 -7.53 6.09
C PHE A 78 0.40 -7.37 4.76
N TYR A 79 -0.25 -7.79 3.68
CA TYR A 79 0.23 -7.58 2.32
C TYR A 79 -0.58 -6.48 1.65
N VAL A 80 0.13 -5.59 0.97
CA VAL A 80 -0.47 -4.60 0.07
C VAL A 80 -0.16 -5.03 -1.35
N ASN A 81 -1.21 -5.20 -2.14
CA ASN A 81 -1.13 -5.62 -3.53
C ASN A 81 -1.44 -4.41 -4.41
N PHE A 82 -0.43 -3.89 -5.09
CA PHE A 82 -0.58 -2.73 -5.95
C PHE A 82 -0.95 -3.14 -7.37
N TYR A 83 -1.72 -2.28 -8.03
CA TYR A 83 -2.11 -2.45 -9.41
C TYR A 83 -2.14 -1.10 -10.12
N SER A 84 -1.89 -1.14 -11.43
CA SER A 84 -2.05 0.03 -12.28
C SER A 84 -3.49 0.54 -12.17
N PRO A 85 -3.70 1.86 -12.11
CA PRO A 85 -5.05 2.38 -12.10
C PRO A 85 -5.77 1.85 -13.33
N LYS A 86 -6.97 1.31 -13.17
CA LYS A 86 -7.82 1.01 -14.32
C LYS A 86 -8.11 2.33 -15.02
N VAL A 87 -7.34 2.64 -16.06
CA VAL A 87 -7.76 3.66 -17.02
C VAL A 87 -9.07 3.12 -17.58
N ALA A 88 -10.19 3.66 -17.14
CA ALA A 88 -11.43 3.48 -17.87
C ALA A 88 -11.15 4.06 -19.26
N GLU A 89 -10.96 3.18 -20.24
CA GLU A 89 -10.97 3.57 -21.64
C GLU A 89 -12.32 4.27 -21.87
N LEU A 90 -12.28 5.60 -21.96
CA LEU A 90 -13.39 6.47 -22.35
C LEU A 90 -13.22 6.86 -23.82
#